data_AF-A0A0C1U9R1-F1
#
_entry.id   AF-A0A0C1U9R1-F1
#
_cell.length_a   1.000
_cell.length_b   1.000
_cell.length_c   1.000
_cell.angle_alpha   90.00
_cell.angle_beta   90.00
_cell.angle_gamma   90.00
#
_symmetry.space_group_name_H-M   'P 1'
#
loop_
_entity.id
_entity.type
_entity.pdbx_description
1 polymer ?
#
loop_
_entity_poly.entity_id
_entity_poly.type
_entity_poly.pdbx_seq_one_letter_code
_entity_poly.pdbx_strand_id
1 'polypeptide(L)'
;MIKEKFTLNQKETSIGIMQSKIDDIRMKDITSTGVRIYENGFIGVAGAIGEYDEDKLEAEAKEALKLKIPYEANVYENNKHFVVNECNIGDISDFIKEVEEVITILNNRYKNFTFANKVNLIEIEASLKNNKGLDLYQKDKRINFDITVKDKNSVNIMDTYIPYNTRKYNRDNFLSFVDSILSSYYNIVELPNKEKLSVVMFNPDLNGLLAMKFFEDLNGLTFANEASIFSGKLGEKLFNDEFTLLLTSNPEDTNELFFDAEGSFSKDYRYALIDKGVIKSPYTDKKTALNYNLPLTAASTGEYDEAPSLQPSESIFNKMKLKQGDKTVKELLDGELGVFIFTASGGGFTPEGNFGTPVQQAYLFDGEKFIGRLPELKISSDLYSMCGKDFRGVSKNTLNEDVNLSYTVIDMKVEKL
;
A
#
# COMPACT_ATOMS: atom_id res chain seq x y z
N MET A 1 -24.34 16.64 22.64
CA MET A 1 -23.19 16.98 21.78
C MET A 1 -21.92 16.23 22.14
N ILE A 2 -21.32 15.53 21.17
CA ILE A 2 -19.94 15.01 21.22
C ILE A 2 -19.05 15.90 20.34
N LYS A 3 -17.85 16.23 20.81
CA LYS A 3 -16.82 16.96 20.04
C LYS A 3 -15.65 16.03 19.80
N GLU A 4 -15.23 15.95 18.56
CA GLU A 4 -14.06 15.20 18.13
C GLU A 4 -13.15 16.08 17.27
N LYS A 5 -11.84 15.91 17.44
CA LYS A 5 -10.81 16.65 16.74
C LYS A 5 -9.81 15.68 16.12
N PHE A 6 -9.65 15.78 14.81
CA PHE A 6 -8.58 15.14 14.07
C PHE A 6 -7.51 16.19 13.74
N THR A 7 -6.25 15.84 13.92
CA THR A 7 -5.13 16.69 13.50
C THR A 7 -4.12 15.81 12.77
N LEU A 8 -3.67 16.29 11.61
CA LEU A 8 -2.66 15.64 10.79
C LEU A 8 -1.58 16.66 10.47
N ASN A 9 -0.36 16.40 10.94
CA ASN A 9 0.83 17.13 10.54
C ASN A 9 1.66 16.25 9.60
N GLN A 10 2.03 16.82 8.45
CA GLN A 10 2.86 16.16 7.44
C GLN A 10 4.10 17.01 7.19
N LYS A 11 5.25 16.50 7.62
CA LYS A 11 6.57 17.05 7.28
C LYS A 11 7.19 16.20 6.20
N GLU A 12 7.67 16.85 5.13
CA GLU A 12 8.35 16.16 4.05
C GLU A 12 9.56 17.00 3.60
N THR A 13 10.73 16.36 3.53
CA THR A 13 11.86 16.88 2.75
C THR A 13 11.99 16.03 1.49
N SER A 14 11.73 16.64 0.33
CA SER A 14 11.82 16.01 -0.98
C SER A 14 13.06 16.50 -1.71
N ILE A 15 13.94 15.58 -2.10
CA ILE A 15 15.12 15.85 -2.90
C ILE A 15 14.83 15.40 -4.34
N GLY A 16 14.69 16.38 -5.24
CA GLY A 16 14.50 16.15 -6.67
C GLY A 16 15.81 15.76 -7.34
N ILE A 17 15.76 14.74 -8.18
CA ILE A 17 16.89 14.24 -8.96
C ILE A 17 16.57 14.41 -10.45
N MET A 18 17.48 15.03 -11.19
CA MET A 18 17.41 15.15 -12.63
C MET A 18 18.78 14.87 -13.25
N GLN A 19 18.81 14.02 -14.27
CA GLN A 19 20.04 13.64 -14.98
C GLN A 19 21.18 13.20 -14.05
N SER A 20 20.86 12.36 -13.06
CA SER A 20 21.78 11.82 -12.06
C SER A 20 22.45 12.87 -11.15
N LYS A 21 21.76 13.99 -10.90
CA LYS A 21 22.20 15.04 -9.97
C LYS A 21 21.00 15.54 -9.17
N ILE A 22 21.27 16.09 -7.99
CA ILE A 22 20.25 16.84 -7.27
C ILE A 22 19.91 18.09 -8.09
N ASP A 23 18.63 18.29 -8.30
CA ASP A 23 18.07 19.45 -9.00
C ASP A 23 17.48 20.45 -8.01
N ASP A 24 16.70 19.95 -7.06
CA ASP A 24 15.98 20.78 -6.11
C ASP A 24 15.80 20.08 -4.74
N ILE A 25 15.57 20.89 -3.70
CA ILE A 25 15.19 20.43 -2.37
C ILE A 25 13.94 21.21 -1.95
N ARG A 26 12.84 20.51 -1.71
CA ARG A 26 11.58 21.09 -1.22
C ARG A 26 11.31 20.61 0.19
N MET A 27 10.87 21.53 1.04
CA MET A 27 10.42 21.23 2.39
C MET A 27 8.95 21.61 2.52
N LYS A 28 8.17 20.72 3.09
CA LYS A 28 6.76 20.88 3.40
C LYS A 28 6.58 20.62 4.89
N ASP A 29 5.81 21.46 5.55
CA ASP A 29 5.27 21.25 6.90
C ASP A 29 3.84 21.77 6.89
N ILE A 30 2.87 20.85 6.83
CA ILE A 30 1.45 21.21 6.74
C ILE A 30 0.72 20.54 7.88
N THR A 31 0.01 21.35 8.67
CA THR A 31 -0.94 20.88 9.68
C THR A 31 -2.35 21.13 9.19
N SER A 32 -3.14 20.06 9.13
CA SER A 32 -4.59 20.13 8.89
C SER A 32 -5.32 19.72 10.16
N THR A 33 -6.41 20.42 10.49
CA THR A 33 -7.26 20.11 11.63
C THR A 33 -8.71 20.00 11.20
N GLY A 34 -9.36 18.92 11.60
CA GLY A 34 -10.79 18.70 11.48
C GLY A 34 -11.48 18.73 12.82
N VAL A 35 -12.61 19.42 12.92
CA VAL A 35 -13.52 19.35 14.07
C VAL A 35 -14.85 18.75 13.62
N ARG A 36 -15.28 17.71 14.35
CA ARG A 36 -16.55 17.03 14.13
C ARG A 36 -17.43 17.18 15.36
N ILE A 37 -18.68 17.56 15.14
CA ILE A 37 -19.70 17.67 16.17
C ILE A 37 -20.81 16.68 15.86
N TYR A 38 -21.11 15.82 16.83
CA TYR A 38 -22.18 14.84 16.73
C TYR A 38 -23.31 15.21 17.68
N GLU A 39 -24.52 15.34 17.14
CA GLU A 39 -25.71 15.68 17.91
C GLU A 39 -26.99 15.17 17.23
N ASN A 40 -27.85 14.49 18.01
CA ASN A 40 -29.16 14.01 17.57
C ASN A 40 -29.15 13.17 16.28
N GLY A 41 -28.12 12.33 16.10
CA GLY A 41 -27.97 11.50 14.90
C GLY A 41 -27.46 12.25 13.66
N PHE A 42 -26.97 13.48 13.82
CA PHE A 42 -26.36 14.26 12.74
C PHE A 42 -24.90 14.59 13.06
N ILE A 43 -24.14 14.82 11.99
CA ILE A 43 -22.75 15.31 12.05
C ILE A 43 -22.64 16.69 11.42
N GLY A 44 -21.88 17.56 12.07
CA GLY A 44 -21.37 18.81 11.50
C GLY A 44 -19.84 18.77 11.50
N VAL A 45 -19.23 19.25 10.41
CA VAL A 45 -17.78 19.18 10.19
C VAL A 45 -17.27 20.55 9.76
N ALA A 46 -16.09 20.92 10.26
CA ALA A 46 -15.33 22.06 9.77
C ALA A 46 -13.82 21.72 9.80
N GLY A 47 -13.07 22.31 8.88
CA GLY A 47 -11.63 22.09 8.77
C GLY A 47 -10.83 23.37 8.64
N ALA A 48 -9.56 23.30 9.03
CA ALA A 48 -8.59 24.38 8.86
C ALA A 48 -7.21 23.82 8.50
N ILE A 49 -6.42 24.63 7.78
CA ILE A 49 -5.02 24.36 7.47
C ILE A 49 -4.17 25.46 8.12
N GLY A 50 -3.09 25.06 8.79
CA GLY A 50 -2.18 25.98 9.48
C GLY A 50 -2.74 26.51 10.80
N GLU A 51 -2.49 27.79 11.08
CA GLU A 51 -3.01 28.45 12.28
C GLU A 51 -4.53 28.68 12.16
N TYR A 52 -5.26 28.42 13.24
CA TYR A 52 -6.71 28.60 13.30
C TYR A 52 -7.15 29.03 14.71
N ASP A 53 -8.35 29.60 14.79
CA ASP A 53 -9.05 29.89 16.03
C ASP A 53 -9.94 28.69 16.40
N GLU A 54 -9.67 28.05 17.54
CA GLU A 54 -10.36 26.82 17.95
C GLU A 54 -11.85 27.05 18.24
N ASP A 55 -12.22 28.20 18.81
CA ASP A 55 -13.61 28.53 19.12
C ASP A 55 -14.39 28.81 17.83
N LYS A 56 -13.78 29.49 16.86
CA LYS A 56 -14.36 29.74 15.55
C LYS A 56 -14.59 28.44 14.77
N LEU A 57 -13.58 27.56 14.72
CA LEU A 57 -13.67 26.29 14.00
C LEU A 57 -14.75 25.36 14.60
N GLU A 58 -14.84 25.34 15.94
CA GLU A 58 -15.91 24.61 16.62
C GLU A 58 -17.30 25.20 16.32
N ALA A 59 -17.43 26.54 16.29
CA ALA A 59 -18.69 27.20 15.95
C ALA A 59 -19.13 26.88 14.52
N GLU A 60 -18.20 26.87 13.55
CA GLU A 60 -18.47 26.47 12.17
C GLU A 60 -18.97 25.02 12.08
N ALA A 61 -18.33 24.08 12.79
CA ALA A 61 -18.76 22.68 12.84
C ALA A 61 -20.16 22.52 13.49
N LYS A 62 -20.47 23.32 14.51
CA LYS A 62 -21.83 23.35 15.12
C LYS A 62 -22.87 23.90 14.16
N GLU A 63 -22.57 24.98 13.44
CA GLU A 63 -23.46 25.56 12.45
C GLU A 63 -23.75 24.57 11.30
N ALA A 64 -22.75 23.77 10.91
CA ALA A 64 -22.89 22.73 9.90
C ALA A 64 -23.92 21.64 10.28
N LEU A 65 -24.28 21.45 11.56
CA LEU A 65 -25.37 20.54 11.95
C LEU A 65 -26.72 20.91 11.31
N LYS A 66 -26.91 22.18 10.90
CA LYS A 66 -28.12 22.63 10.18
C LYS A 66 -28.31 21.91 8.83
N LEU A 67 -27.23 21.37 8.25
CA LEU A 67 -27.27 20.57 7.02
C LEU A 67 -27.91 19.19 7.24
N LYS A 68 -28.05 18.74 8.49
CA LYS A 68 -28.70 17.46 8.87
C LYS A 68 -28.11 16.26 8.14
N ILE A 69 -26.78 16.20 8.01
CA ILE A 69 -26.08 15.04 7.46
C ILE A 69 -26.24 13.87 8.44
N PRO A 70 -26.94 12.78 8.09
CA PRO A 70 -27.22 11.69 9.01
C PRO A 70 -25.95 10.91 9.38
N TYR A 71 -25.74 10.71 10.67
CA TYR A 71 -24.62 9.97 11.21
C TYR A 71 -25.02 9.34 12.56
N GLU A 72 -25.49 8.09 12.49
CA GLU A 72 -26.06 7.36 13.63
C GLU A 72 -25.04 6.45 14.33
N ALA A 73 -23.85 6.30 13.74
CA ALA A 73 -22.78 5.50 14.30
C ALA A 73 -22.26 6.11 15.61
N ASN A 74 -22.13 5.28 16.65
CA ASN A 74 -21.55 5.71 17.92
C ASN A 74 -20.06 6.03 17.74
N VAL A 75 -19.60 7.10 18.41
CA VAL A 75 -18.16 7.39 18.51
C VAL A 75 -17.46 6.34 19.36
N TYR A 76 -16.15 6.16 19.17
CA TYR A 76 -15.36 5.39 20.13
C TYR A 76 -15.20 6.19 21.42
N GLU A 77 -15.33 5.52 22.56
CA GLU A 77 -15.19 6.11 23.89
C GLU A 77 -14.08 5.41 24.68
N ASN A 78 -13.43 6.14 25.58
CA ASN A 78 -12.46 5.60 26.56
C ASN A 78 -11.38 4.67 25.98
N ASN A 79 -10.84 5.02 24.81
CA ASN A 79 -9.76 4.26 24.18
C ASN A 79 -8.55 5.16 23.94
N LYS A 80 -7.40 4.76 24.46
CA LYS A 80 -6.14 5.48 24.31
C LYS A 80 -5.10 4.59 23.69
N HIS A 81 -4.49 5.04 22.60
CA HIS A 81 -3.51 4.25 21.89
C HIS A 81 -2.48 5.13 21.20
N PHE A 82 -1.20 4.75 21.31
CA PHE A 82 -0.07 5.53 20.84
C PHE A 82 0.88 4.63 20.04
N VAL A 83 1.12 4.96 18.78
CA VAL A 83 2.07 4.26 17.91
C VAL A 83 3.14 5.24 17.46
N VAL A 84 4.41 4.91 17.69
CA VAL A 84 5.54 5.74 17.26
C VAL A 84 6.54 4.87 16.52
N ASN A 85 6.75 5.17 15.24
CA ASN A 85 7.78 4.55 14.42
C ASN A 85 8.79 5.62 14.00
N GLU A 86 10.03 5.45 14.43
CA GLU A 86 11.12 6.37 14.12
C GLU A 86 11.94 5.87 12.93
N CYS A 87 12.56 6.81 12.21
CA CYS A 87 13.56 6.53 11.21
C CYS A 87 14.96 6.67 11.81
N ASN A 88 15.90 5.83 11.38
CA ASN A 88 17.31 5.93 11.79
C ASN A 88 18.06 7.13 11.17
N ILE A 89 17.48 7.85 10.22
CA ILE A 89 17.97 9.16 9.79
C ILE A 89 17.41 10.25 10.71
N GLY A 90 18.31 10.83 11.51
CA GLY A 90 18.00 11.87 12.48
C GLY A 90 17.72 13.22 11.83
N ASP A 91 18.75 13.85 11.28
CA ASP A 91 18.71 15.23 10.82
C ASP A 91 18.57 15.36 9.29
N ILE A 92 17.89 16.42 8.86
CA ILE A 92 17.68 16.74 7.44
C ILE A 92 19.01 16.97 6.71
N SER A 93 20.02 17.55 7.36
CA SER A 93 21.34 17.74 6.75
C SER A 93 22.04 16.43 6.42
N ASP A 94 21.86 15.41 7.26
CA ASP A 94 22.48 14.10 7.04
C ASP A 94 21.73 13.33 5.96
N PHE A 95 20.40 13.47 5.91
CA PHE A 95 19.58 12.97 4.81
C PHE A 95 20.04 13.52 3.45
N ILE A 96 20.25 14.83 3.33
CA ILE A 96 20.67 15.46 2.07
C ILE A 96 22.04 14.96 1.63
N LYS A 97 23.03 14.96 2.54
CA LYS A 97 24.38 14.44 2.24
C LYS A 97 24.36 12.97 1.84
N GLU A 98 23.56 12.15 2.53
CA GLU A 98 23.41 10.74 2.21
C GLU A 98 22.89 10.55 0.77
N VAL A 99 21.85 11.30 0.38
CA VAL A 99 21.30 11.21 -0.98
C VAL A 99 22.31 11.72 -2.02
N GLU A 100 23.04 12.81 -1.76
CA GLU A 100 24.13 13.28 -2.62
C GLU A 100 25.19 12.20 -2.88
N GLU A 101 25.65 11.55 -1.81
CA GLU A 101 26.64 10.48 -1.87
C GLU A 101 26.12 9.27 -2.64
N VAL A 102 24.90 8.83 -2.36
CA VAL A 102 24.25 7.70 -3.06
C VAL A 102 24.12 7.98 -4.55
N ILE A 103 23.58 9.14 -4.94
CA ILE A 103 23.42 9.48 -6.35
C ILE A 103 24.77 9.59 -7.05
N THR A 104 25.80 10.10 -6.36
CA THR A 104 27.17 10.12 -6.88
C THR A 104 27.71 8.71 -7.12
N ILE A 105 27.51 7.79 -6.17
CA ILE A 105 27.91 6.38 -6.31
C ILE A 105 27.18 5.74 -7.49
N LEU A 106 25.85 5.89 -7.58
CA LEU A 106 25.04 5.34 -8.66
C LEU A 106 25.51 5.86 -10.02
N ASN A 107 25.72 7.17 -10.17
CA ASN A 107 26.15 7.78 -11.42
C ASN A 107 27.54 7.29 -11.87
N ASN A 108 28.45 7.08 -10.91
CA ASN A 108 29.80 6.57 -11.19
C ASN A 108 29.80 5.08 -11.58
N ARG A 109 28.96 4.28 -10.92
CA ARG A 109 28.88 2.82 -11.11
C ARG A 109 28.10 2.45 -12.38
N TYR A 110 27.03 3.18 -12.68
CA TYR A 110 26.06 2.87 -13.72
C TYR A 110 26.08 3.90 -14.87
N LYS A 111 27.24 4.03 -15.52
CA LYS A 111 27.48 5.08 -16.54
C LYS A 111 26.55 5.05 -17.75
N ASN A 112 25.94 3.90 -18.06
CA ASN A 112 24.99 3.78 -19.18
C ASN A 112 23.58 4.26 -18.81
N PHE A 113 23.30 4.47 -17.52
CA PHE A 113 22.01 4.91 -17.03
C PHE A 113 22.02 6.37 -16.59
N THR A 114 20.84 6.97 -16.57
CA THR A 114 20.56 8.23 -15.87
C THR A 114 19.48 8.00 -14.82
N PHE A 115 19.64 8.66 -13.68
CA PHE A 115 18.73 8.59 -12.54
C PHE A 115 17.91 9.88 -12.44
N ALA A 116 16.63 9.78 -12.10
CA ALA A 116 15.74 10.93 -11.94
C ALA A 116 14.62 10.67 -10.91
N ASN A 117 13.71 11.64 -10.80
CA ASN A 117 12.55 11.69 -9.89
C ASN A 117 12.91 12.19 -8.49
N LYS A 118 12.72 11.41 -7.41
CA LYS A 118 12.87 11.98 -6.05
C LYS A 118 13.19 10.97 -4.95
N VAL A 119 13.75 11.48 -3.87
CA VAL A 119 13.89 10.79 -2.58
C VAL A 119 13.27 11.65 -1.49
N ASN A 120 12.42 11.08 -0.64
CA ASN A 120 11.68 11.82 0.38
C ASN A 120 12.01 11.30 1.78
N LEU A 121 12.24 12.21 2.72
CA LEU A 121 12.14 11.95 4.15
C LEU A 121 10.77 12.44 4.61
N ILE A 122 9.92 11.54 5.07
CA ILE A 122 8.51 11.79 5.41
C ILE A 122 8.34 11.56 6.91
N GLU A 123 7.72 12.52 7.59
CA GLU A 123 7.23 12.38 8.96
C GLU A 123 5.74 12.74 9.00
N ILE A 124 4.93 11.80 9.49
CA ILE A 124 3.49 11.97 9.68
C ILE A 124 3.20 11.90 11.17
N GLU A 125 2.53 12.92 11.70
CA GLU A 125 1.96 12.92 13.04
C GLU A 125 0.45 13.09 12.95
N ALA A 126 -0.32 12.13 13.46
CA ALA A 126 -1.76 12.16 13.44
C ALA A 126 -2.33 11.97 14.85
N SER A 127 -3.39 12.71 15.17
CA SER A 127 -4.10 12.59 16.45
C SER A 127 -5.61 12.62 16.20
N LEU A 128 -6.35 11.74 16.89
CA LEU A 128 -7.81 11.77 16.93
C LEU A 128 -8.27 11.73 18.40
N LYS A 129 -8.99 12.77 18.84
CA LYS A 129 -9.43 12.91 20.23
C LYS A 129 -10.89 13.32 20.31
N ASN A 130 -11.61 12.84 21.33
CA ASN A 130 -12.96 13.32 21.60
C ASN A 130 -13.23 13.55 23.09
N ASN A 131 -14.31 14.28 23.38
CA ASN A 131 -14.76 14.55 24.75
C ASN A 131 -15.43 13.34 25.45
N LYS A 132 -15.31 12.15 24.89
CA LYS A 132 -15.75 10.85 25.45
C LYS A 132 -14.58 9.92 25.80
N GLY A 133 -13.35 10.45 25.79
CA GLY A 133 -12.16 9.74 26.27
C GLY A 133 -11.37 8.99 25.19
N LEU A 134 -11.67 9.20 23.91
CA LEU A 134 -10.79 8.78 22.80
C LEU A 134 -9.54 9.65 22.75
N ASP A 135 -8.37 9.03 22.67
CA ASP A 135 -7.07 9.69 22.53
C ASP A 135 -6.11 8.79 21.73
N LEU A 136 -6.17 8.90 20.41
CA LEU A 136 -5.32 8.15 19.48
C LEU A 136 -4.23 9.05 18.94
N TYR A 137 -3.00 8.55 18.89
CA TYR A 137 -1.86 9.25 18.32
C TYR A 137 -0.93 8.32 17.56
N GLN A 138 -0.55 8.72 16.35
CA GLN A 138 0.47 8.05 15.55
C GLN A 138 1.56 9.03 15.15
N LYS A 139 2.81 8.60 15.26
CA LYS A 139 3.96 9.20 14.56
C LYS A 139 4.62 8.14 13.69
N ASP A 140 4.91 8.49 12.45
CA ASP A 140 5.67 7.64 11.53
C ASP A 140 6.70 8.48 10.77
N LYS A 141 7.98 8.15 10.92
CA LYS A 141 9.07 8.73 10.15
C LYS A 141 9.72 7.66 9.28
N ARG A 142 9.91 7.95 7.99
CA ARG A 142 10.44 6.99 7.00
C ARG A 142 11.11 7.69 5.81
N ILE A 143 11.88 6.92 5.05
CA ILE A 143 12.49 7.35 3.79
C ILE A 143 11.85 6.60 2.64
N ASN A 144 11.62 7.32 1.54
CA ASN A 144 11.13 6.77 0.29
C ASN A 144 12.04 7.17 -0.87
N PHE A 145 12.71 6.21 -1.52
CA PHE A 145 13.36 6.40 -2.81
C PHE A 145 12.38 6.00 -3.90
N ASP A 146 12.02 6.96 -4.74
CA ASP A 146 11.26 6.75 -5.96
C ASP A 146 12.17 7.14 -7.13
N ILE A 147 13.23 6.38 -7.38
CA ILE A 147 14.20 6.75 -8.42
C ILE A 147 13.80 6.10 -9.75
N THR A 148 13.57 6.92 -10.77
CA THR A 148 13.41 6.42 -12.13
C THR A 148 14.78 6.26 -12.79
N VAL A 149 14.92 5.21 -13.59
CA VAL A 149 16.17 4.87 -14.28
C VAL A 149 15.89 4.81 -15.77
N LYS A 150 16.73 5.50 -16.55
CA LYS A 150 16.67 5.51 -18.01
C LYS A 150 18.01 5.06 -18.58
N ASP A 151 17.99 4.12 -19.50
CA ASP A 151 19.14 3.76 -20.32
C ASP A 151 19.39 4.87 -21.35
N LYS A 152 20.63 5.36 -21.43
CA LYS A 152 21.05 6.41 -22.37
C LYS A 152 20.88 5.99 -23.83
N ASN A 153 20.92 4.69 -24.12
CA ASN A 153 20.75 4.13 -25.46
C ASN A 153 19.30 3.79 -25.79
N SER A 154 18.40 3.84 -24.80
CA SER A 154 16.98 3.57 -25.00
C SER A 154 16.24 4.81 -25.49
N VAL A 155 15.23 4.59 -26.35
CA VAL A 155 14.29 5.63 -26.78
C VAL A 155 13.19 5.91 -25.75
N ASN A 156 13.09 5.08 -24.71
CA ASN A 156 12.09 5.22 -23.66
C ASN A 156 12.36 6.46 -22.79
N ILE A 157 11.29 6.99 -22.20
CA ILE A 157 11.36 8.07 -21.20
C ILE A 157 11.89 7.51 -19.86
N MET A 158 11.53 6.26 -19.55
CA MET A 158 11.95 5.50 -18.37
C MET A 158 12.06 4.03 -18.78
N ASP A 159 13.08 3.35 -18.27
CA ASP A 159 13.34 1.94 -18.56
C ASP A 159 13.12 1.03 -17.36
N THR A 160 13.33 1.56 -16.15
CA THR A 160 12.99 0.88 -14.89
C THR A 160 12.90 1.90 -13.75
N TYR A 161 12.61 1.44 -12.53
CA TYR A 161 12.59 2.27 -11.34
C TYR A 161 13.11 1.50 -10.12
N ILE A 162 13.52 2.21 -9.08
CA ILE A 162 14.03 1.65 -7.83
C ILE A 162 13.06 2.07 -6.73
N PRO A 163 12.12 1.19 -6.33
CA PRO A 163 11.26 1.45 -5.18
C PRO A 163 11.98 1.06 -3.89
N TYR A 164 12.18 2.01 -2.98
CA TYR A 164 12.76 1.71 -1.68
C TYR A 164 12.07 2.49 -0.56
N ASN A 165 11.34 1.79 0.31
CA ASN A 165 10.67 2.40 1.44
C ASN A 165 11.16 1.74 2.73
N THR A 166 11.69 2.54 3.66
CA THR A 166 12.19 1.98 4.93
C THR A 166 12.20 2.99 6.06
N ARG A 167 12.16 2.46 7.29
CA ARG A 167 12.46 3.19 8.52
C ARG A 167 13.91 2.97 8.98
N LYS A 168 14.58 1.93 8.48
CA LYS A 168 15.92 1.51 8.89
C LYS A 168 16.85 1.53 7.68
N TYR A 169 17.17 2.72 7.20
CA TYR A 169 18.01 2.87 6.02
C TYR A 169 19.44 2.37 6.25
N ASN A 170 19.90 1.50 5.37
CA ASN A 170 21.29 1.09 5.25
C ASN A 170 21.73 1.26 3.79
N ARG A 171 22.83 2.00 3.58
CA ARG A 171 23.36 2.29 2.24
C ARG A 171 23.76 1.04 1.47
N ASP A 172 24.44 0.10 2.12
CA ASP A 172 24.94 -1.11 1.45
C ASP A 172 23.77 -2.01 1.01
N ASN A 173 22.75 -2.14 1.85
CA ASN A 173 21.51 -2.85 1.50
C ASN A 173 20.82 -2.19 0.31
N PHE A 174 20.65 -0.86 0.34
CA PHE A 174 20.07 -0.11 -0.78
C PHE A 174 20.85 -0.31 -2.08
N LEU A 175 22.18 -0.14 -2.04
CA LEU A 175 23.04 -0.31 -3.22
C LEU A 175 23.01 -1.76 -3.72
N SER A 176 22.98 -2.75 -2.84
CA SER A 176 22.85 -4.16 -3.22
C SER A 176 21.51 -4.44 -3.93
N PHE A 177 20.42 -3.82 -3.48
CA PHE A 177 19.13 -3.92 -4.16
C PHE A 177 19.18 -3.27 -5.55
N VAL A 178 19.75 -2.08 -5.68
CA VAL A 178 19.94 -1.44 -7.00
C VAL A 178 20.81 -2.31 -7.91
N ASP A 179 21.88 -2.90 -7.37
CA ASP A 179 22.76 -3.80 -8.11
C ASP A 179 21.99 -5.01 -8.66
N SER A 180 21.08 -5.59 -7.87
CA SER A 180 20.27 -6.72 -8.30
C SER A 180 19.44 -6.39 -9.55
N ILE A 181 18.89 -5.18 -9.65
CA ILE A 181 18.03 -4.73 -10.75
C ILE A 181 18.88 -4.37 -11.99
N LEU A 182 19.92 -3.56 -11.81
CA LEU A 182 20.64 -2.95 -12.93
C LEU A 182 21.71 -3.85 -13.53
N SER A 183 22.33 -4.74 -12.74
CA SER A 183 23.33 -5.68 -13.27
C SER A 183 22.72 -6.70 -14.25
N SER A 184 21.47 -7.09 -14.03
CA SER A 184 20.75 -8.04 -14.87
C SER A 184 19.98 -7.40 -16.02
N TYR A 185 19.94 -6.06 -16.10
CA TYR A 185 19.13 -5.31 -17.08
C TYR A 185 19.52 -5.59 -18.53
N TYR A 186 20.83 -5.62 -18.82
CA TYR A 186 21.36 -5.86 -20.17
C TYR A 186 21.44 -7.34 -20.56
N ASN A 187 21.33 -8.25 -19.58
CA ASN A 187 21.34 -9.68 -19.86
C ASN A 187 19.95 -10.12 -20.30
N ILE A 188 19.71 -10.14 -21.61
CA ILE A 188 18.44 -10.62 -22.16
C ILE A 188 18.43 -12.15 -22.18
N VAL A 189 17.41 -12.74 -21.58
CA VAL A 189 17.25 -14.21 -21.51
C VAL A 189 15.94 -14.65 -22.16
N GLU A 190 15.93 -15.91 -22.61
CA GLU A 190 14.75 -16.55 -23.19
C GLU A 190 13.72 -16.88 -22.11
N LEU A 191 12.43 -16.75 -22.45
CA LEU A 191 11.35 -17.25 -21.61
C LEU A 191 11.38 -18.79 -21.61
N PRO A 192 11.31 -19.48 -20.46
CA PRO A 192 11.24 -20.93 -20.43
C PRO A 192 10.03 -21.45 -21.21
N ASN A 193 10.22 -22.51 -22.01
CA ASN A 193 9.16 -23.11 -22.82
C ASN A 193 8.22 -23.97 -21.97
N LYS A 194 7.33 -23.31 -21.22
CA LYS A 194 6.22 -23.93 -20.48
C LYS A 194 4.98 -23.04 -20.62
N GLU A 195 3.81 -23.67 -20.69
CA GLU A 195 2.53 -22.95 -20.77
C GLU A 195 2.21 -22.18 -19.48
N LYS A 196 2.44 -22.81 -18.33
CA LYS A 196 2.36 -22.17 -17.01
C LYS A 196 3.75 -22.02 -16.39
N LEU A 197 4.01 -20.84 -15.84
CA LEU A 197 5.23 -20.51 -15.12
C LEU A 197 4.88 -19.91 -13.76
N SER A 198 5.77 -20.09 -12.78
CA SER A 198 5.67 -19.45 -11.48
C SER A 198 5.96 -17.97 -11.62
N VAL A 199 4.93 -17.16 -11.49
CA VAL A 199 4.99 -15.71 -11.51
C VAL A 199 5.23 -15.21 -10.09
N VAL A 200 6.23 -14.35 -9.93
CA VAL A 200 6.62 -13.74 -8.66
C VAL A 200 6.30 -12.25 -8.70
N MET A 201 5.57 -11.77 -7.71
CA MET A 201 5.15 -10.37 -7.59
C MET A 201 5.44 -9.88 -6.16
N PHE A 202 5.55 -8.57 -5.96
CA PHE A 202 5.51 -8.00 -4.60
C PHE A 202 4.18 -8.34 -3.89
N ASN A 203 4.05 -8.17 -2.58
CA ASN A 203 2.82 -8.46 -1.82
C ASN A 203 2.13 -7.14 -1.37
N PRO A 204 0.82 -6.94 -1.65
CA PRO A 204 -0.14 -7.89 -2.24
C PRO A 204 0.15 -8.20 -3.70
N ASP A 205 0.61 -7.19 -4.46
CA ASP A 205 1.07 -7.26 -5.85
C ASP A 205 1.49 -5.86 -6.31
N LEU A 206 2.20 -5.79 -7.43
CA LEU A 206 2.69 -4.55 -8.03
C LEU A 206 1.55 -3.91 -8.86
N ASN A 207 1.23 -2.63 -8.59
CA ASN A 207 0.17 -1.86 -9.25
C ASN A 207 -1.28 -2.40 -9.09
N GLY A 208 -1.54 -3.29 -8.14
CA GLY A 208 -2.90 -3.73 -7.82
C GLY A 208 -3.58 -4.66 -8.82
N LEU A 209 -2.82 -5.27 -9.72
CA LEU A 209 -3.24 -6.39 -10.56
C LEU A 209 -4.09 -7.46 -9.86
N LEU A 210 -3.74 -7.85 -8.63
CA LEU A 210 -4.46 -8.83 -7.80
C LEU A 210 -5.35 -8.14 -6.77
N ALA A 211 -4.79 -7.18 -6.02
CA ALA A 211 -5.49 -6.52 -4.93
C ALA A 211 -6.74 -5.74 -5.40
N MET A 212 -6.77 -5.22 -6.63
CA MET A 212 -7.88 -4.39 -7.12
C MET A 212 -9.21 -5.16 -7.10
N LYS A 213 -9.23 -6.43 -7.50
CA LYS A 213 -10.48 -7.21 -7.53
C LYS A 213 -11.05 -7.40 -6.12
N PHE A 214 -10.19 -7.66 -5.15
CA PHE A 214 -10.60 -7.76 -3.76
C PHE A 214 -10.99 -6.41 -3.17
N PHE A 215 -10.28 -5.35 -3.53
CA PHE A 215 -10.61 -3.98 -3.15
C PHE A 215 -12.01 -3.59 -3.66
N GLU A 216 -12.37 -3.92 -4.89
CA GLU A 216 -13.69 -3.61 -5.43
C GLU A 216 -14.79 -4.51 -4.86
N ASP A 217 -14.60 -5.83 -4.90
CA ASP A 217 -15.64 -6.80 -4.58
C ASP A 217 -15.81 -7.06 -3.07
N LEU A 218 -14.81 -6.77 -2.24
CA LEU A 218 -14.96 -6.83 -0.79
C LEU A 218 -15.36 -5.49 -0.19
N ASN A 219 -15.66 -4.46 -0.99
CA ASN A 219 -16.28 -3.25 -0.46
C ASN A 219 -17.65 -3.57 0.14
N GLY A 220 -17.90 -3.17 1.39
CA GLY A 220 -19.15 -3.45 2.10
C GLY A 220 -20.42 -3.01 1.38
N LEU A 221 -20.39 -1.88 0.67
CA LEU A 221 -21.54 -1.40 -0.11
C LEU A 221 -21.71 -2.21 -1.40
N THR A 222 -20.64 -2.47 -2.13
CA THR A 222 -20.67 -3.32 -3.34
C THR A 222 -21.17 -4.72 -3.01
N PHE A 223 -20.67 -5.28 -1.90
CA PHE A 223 -21.05 -6.59 -1.37
C PHE A 223 -22.52 -6.66 -0.98
N ALA A 224 -23.00 -5.68 -0.20
CA ALA A 224 -24.37 -5.70 0.30
C ALA A 224 -25.43 -5.38 -0.77
N ASN A 225 -25.06 -4.65 -1.82
CA ASN A 225 -25.94 -4.36 -2.95
C ASN A 225 -25.89 -5.44 -4.05
N GLU A 226 -25.32 -6.62 -3.77
CA GLU A 226 -25.24 -7.77 -4.66
C GLU A 226 -24.46 -7.52 -5.98
N ALA A 227 -23.65 -6.46 -6.03
CA ALA A 227 -22.82 -6.12 -7.20
C ALA A 227 -21.45 -6.81 -7.17
N SER A 228 -21.06 -7.37 -6.03
CA SER A 228 -19.80 -8.09 -5.84
C SER A 228 -19.86 -9.50 -6.40
N ILE A 229 -18.76 -9.99 -6.98
CA ILE A 229 -18.60 -11.42 -7.33
C ILE A 229 -18.62 -12.35 -6.09
N PHE A 230 -18.45 -11.80 -4.90
CA PHE A 230 -18.48 -12.51 -3.61
C PHE A 230 -19.80 -12.39 -2.87
N SER A 231 -20.79 -11.67 -3.42
CA SER A 231 -22.13 -11.53 -2.82
C SER A 231 -22.72 -12.91 -2.49
N GLY A 232 -23.22 -13.07 -1.26
CA GLY A 232 -23.77 -14.33 -0.78
C GLY A 232 -22.75 -15.42 -0.40
N LYS A 233 -21.44 -15.20 -0.57
CA LYS A 233 -20.40 -16.22 -0.34
C LYS A 233 -19.73 -16.15 1.04
N LEU A 234 -20.33 -15.47 2.00
CA LEU A 234 -19.80 -15.41 3.37
C LEU A 234 -19.73 -16.82 3.96
N GLY A 235 -18.56 -17.19 4.49
CA GLY A 235 -18.28 -18.51 5.05
C GLY A 235 -17.93 -19.58 4.02
N GLU A 236 -18.01 -19.29 2.72
CA GLU A 236 -17.60 -20.23 1.68
C GLU A 236 -16.08 -20.25 1.50
N LYS A 237 -15.53 -21.45 1.29
CA LYS A 237 -14.13 -21.65 0.94
C LYS A 237 -13.98 -21.58 -0.59
N LEU A 238 -13.39 -20.50 -1.08
CA LEU A 238 -13.21 -20.25 -2.51
C LEU A 238 -11.74 -20.36 -2.95
N PHE A 239 -10.81 -20.28 -2.00
CA PHE A 239 -9.38 -20.14 -2.27
C PHE A 239 -8.54 -21.12 -1.47
N ASN A 240 -7.22 -21.07 -1.68
CA ASN A 240 -6.24 -21.95 -1.07
C ASN A 240 -6.19 -21.81 0.47
N ASP A 241 -5.80 -22.88 1.18
CA ASP A 241 -5.59 -22.88 2.63
C ASP A 241 -4.52 -21.87 3.08
N GLU A 242 -3.54 -21.60 2.23
CA GLU A 242 -2.47 -20.63 2.46
C GLU A 242 -2.89 -19.20 2.07
N PHE A 243 -4.07 -19.01 1.46
CA PHE A 243 -4.55 -17.70 1.03
C PHE A 243 -5.32 -17.00 2.15
N THR A 244 -4.69 -16.03 2.82
CA THR A 244 -5.35 -15.15 3.78
C THR A 244 -5.15 -13.70 3.35
N LEU A 245 -6.24 -13.00 3.04
CA LEU A 245 -6.25 -11.57 2.73
C LEU A 245 -6.60 -10.78 3.98
N LEU A 246 -5.67 -9.91 4.37
CA LEU A 246 -5.76 -9.03 5.52
C LEU A 246 -6.13 -7.61 5.06
N LEU A 247 -6.99 -6.97 5.84
CA LEU A 247 -7.02 -5.52 5.99
C LEU A 247 -6.17 -5.19 7.22
N THR A 248 -5.00 -4.60 7.01
CA THR A 248 -3.99 -4.36 8.05
C THR A 248 -3.68 -2.89 8.21
N SER A 249 -3.64 -2.46 9.46
CA SER A 249 -3.18 -1.17 9.94
C SER A 249 -1.90 -1.35 10.76
N ASN A 250 -1.27 -2.53 10.71
CA ASN A 250 -0.05 -2.82 11.45
C ASN A 250 1.13 -2.08 10.81
N PRO A 251 1.94 -1.34 11.57
CA PRO A 251 3.09 -0.61 11.03
C PRO A 251 4.14 -1.52 10.39
N GLU A 252 4.15 -2.82 10.72
CA GLU A 252 4.99 -3.82 10.06
C GLU A 252 4.47 -4.21 8.67
N ASP A 253 3.25 -3.87 8.26
CA ASP A 253 2.72 -4.25 6.95
C ASP A 253 2.45 -3.04 6.04
N THR A 254 2.23 -1.88 6.65
CA THR A 254 1.78 -0.66 5.97
C THR A 254 2.31 0.61 6.65
N ASN A 255 2.27 1.70 5.90
CA ASN A 255 2.64 3.04 6.34
C ASN A 255 1.43 3.92 6.69
N GLU A 256 0.22 3.34 6.60
CA GLU A 256 -1.05 4.00 6.87
C GLU A 256 -1.28 4.24 8.36
N LEU A 257 -2.32 5.02 8.69
CA LEU A 257 -2.74 5.19 10.09
C LEU A 257 -3.24 3.87 10.68
N PHE A 258 -2.91 3.62 11.95
CA PHE A 258 -3.33 2.41 12.66
C PHE A 258 -4.85 2.40 12.94
N PHE A 259 -5.49 3.57 12.85
CA PHE A 259 -6.92 3.78 12.97
C PHE A 259 -7.53 4.35 11.68
N ASP A 260 -8.82 4.15 11.50
CA ASP A 260 -9.60 4.67 10.38
C ASP A 260 -10.18 6.07 10.67
N ALA A 261 -10.90 6.66 9.72
CA ALA A 261 -11.45 8.00 9.89
C ALA A 261 -12.44 8.13 11.08
N GLU A 262 -12.98 7.04 11.62
CA GLU A 262 -13.88 6.99 12.78
C GLU A 262 -13.17 6.65 14.09
N GLY A 263 -11.83 6.51 14.06
CA GLY A 263 -11.02 6.07 15.17
C GLY A 263 -11.09 4.57 15.44
N SER A 264 -11.64 3.79 14.50
CA SER A 264 -11.72 2.33 14.58
C SER A 264 -10.38 1.70 14.25
N PHE A 265 -10.04 0.60 14.93
CA PHE A 265 -8.97 -0.29 14.52
C PHE A 265 -9.23 -1.70 15.00
N SER A 266 -8.72 -2.69 14.27
CA SER A 266 -8.88 -4.10 14.62
C SER A 266 -7.87 -4.51 15.70
N LYS A 267 -8.20 -5.58 16.44
CA LYS A 267 -7.26 -6.21 17.36
C LYS A 267 -5.97 -6.58 16.62
N ASP A 268 -4.81 -6.31 17.23
CA ASP A 268 -3.48 -6.54 16.66
C ASP A 268 -3.25 -5.84 15.28
N TYR A 269 -4.10 -4.86 14.96
CA TYR A 269 -4.15 -4.10 13.71
C TYR A 269 -4.39 -4.92 12.45
N ARG A 270 -4.87 -6.16 12.54
CA ARG A 270 -5.08 -7.03 11.37
C ARG A 270 -6.47 -7.64 11.42
N TYR A 271 -7.22 -7.49 10.33
CA TYR A 271 -8.52 -8.15 10.13
C TYR A 271 -8.44 -9.04 8.90
N ALA A 272 -8.75 -10.34 9.04
CA ALA A 272 -8.80 -11.24 7.89
C ALA A 272 -10.16 -11.10 7.18
N LEU A 273 -10.15 -10.46 6.01
CA LEU A 273 -11.32 -10.42 5.11
C LEU A 273 -11.55 -11.79 4.48
N ILE A 274 -10.44 -12.48 4.17
CA ILE A 274 -10.41 -13.87 3.75
C ILE A 274 -9.41 -14.58 4.65
N ASP A 275 -9.81 -15.70 5.24
CA ASP A 275 -8.94 -16.49 6.12
C ASP A 275 -8.88 -17.93 5.66
N LYS A 276 -7.68 -18.40 5.28
CA LYS A 276 -7.42 -19.75 4.76
C LYS A 276 -8.37 -20.11 3.62
N GLY A 277 -8.54 -19.14 2.73
CA GLY A 277 -9.38 -19.17 1.55
C GLY A 277 -10.88 -19.10 1.80
N VAL A 278 -11.32 -18.85 3.03
CA VAL A 278 -12.73 -18.66 3.40
C VAL A 278 -13.06 -17.17 3.45
N ILE A 279 -14.08 -16.72 2.72
CA ILE A 279 -14.55 -15.32 2.81
C ILE A 279 -15.15 -15.10 4.19
N LYS A 280 -14.58 -14.20 4.98
CA LYS A 280 -15.02 -13.89 6.34
C LYS A 280 -15.88 -12.65 6.41
N SER A 281 -15.51 -11.61 5.67
CA SER A 281 -16.22 -10.33 5.68
C SER A 281 -15.80 -9.47 4.48
N PRO A 282 -16.70 -8.67 3.91
CA PRO A 282 -16.29 -7.44 3.23
C PRO A 282 -15.68 -6.46 4.23
N TYR A 283 -14.99 -5.43 3.75
CA TYR A 283 -14.51 -4.33 4.58
C TYR A 283 -15.59 -3.24 4.72
N THR A 284 -15.77 -2.72 5.93
CA THR A 284 -16.84 -1.78 6.26
C THR A 284 -16.40 -0.68 7.23
N ASP A 285 -17.09 0.47 7.16
CA ASP A 285 -17.18 1.46 8.23
C ASP A 285 -18.31 1.09 9.22
N LYS A 286 -18.53 1.91 10.26
CA LYS A 286 -19.62 1.68 11.22
C LYS A 286 -21.00 1.75 10.59
N LYS A 287 -21.22 2.71 9.70
CA LYS A 287 -22.53 2.93 9.05
C LYS A 287 -22.93 1.72 8.20
N THR A 288 -22.02 1.24 7.36
CA THR A 288 -22.25 0.09 6.47
C THR A 288 -22.40 -1.20 7.27
N ALA A 289 -21.57 -1.41 8.30
CA ALA A 289 -21.72 -2.54 9.23
C ALA A 289 -23.11 -2.58 9.86
N LEU A 290 -23.59 -1.44 10.38
CA LEU A 290 -24.90 -1.32 11.01
C LEU A 290 -26.04 -1.54 10.01
N ASN A 291 -26.03 -0.83 8.89
CA ASN A 291 -27.14 -0.83 7.93
C ASN A 291 -27.37 -2.19 7.27
N TYR A 292 -26.29 -2.94 7.04
CA TYR A 292 -26.33 -4.21 6.33
C TYR A 292 -26.07 -5.42 7.22
N ASN A 293 -25.95 -5.22 8.55
CA ASN A 293 -25.65 -6.26 9.51
C ASN A 293 -24.37 -7.06 9.14
N LEU A 294 -23.32 -6.33 8.74
CA LEU A 294 -22.02 -6.86 8.37
C LEU A 294 -21.00 -6.63 9.51
N PRO A 295 -19.92 -7.42 9.60
CA PRO A 295 -18.86 -7.19 10.57
C PRO A 295 -18.18 -5.83 10.36
N LEU A 296 -17.95 -5.08 11.45
CA LEU A 296 -17.14 -3.86 11.42
C LEU A 296 -15.66 -4.21 11.24
N THR A 297 -15.02 -3.65 10.22
CA THR A 297 -13.60 -3.96 9.90
C THR A 297 -12.66 -2.75 9.98
N ALA A 298 -13.11 -1.60 10.49
CA ALA A 298 -12.31 -0.38 10.58
C ALA A 298 -11.78 0.11 9.22
N ALA A 299 -12.68 0.24 8.24
CA ALA A 299 -12.35 0.69 6.89
C ALA A 299 -12.98 2.04 6.53
N SER A 300 -13.29 2.89 7.51
CA SER A 300 -13.78 4.23 7.21
C SER A 300 -12.69 5.15 6.68
N THR A 301 -13.06 5.97 5.71
CA THR A 301 -12.20 6.98 5.08
C THR A 301 -12.84 8.36 5.21
N GLY A 302 -12.10 9.39 4.81
CA GLY A 302 -12.56 10.78 4.76
C GLY A 302 -11.38 11.72 4.97
N GLU A 303 -11.41 12.85 4.26
CA GLU A 303 -10.45 13.92 4.50
C GLU A 303 -10.66 14.57 5.88
N TYR A 304 -9.71 15.38 6.31
CA TYR A 304 -9.74 16.03 7.62
C TYR A 304 -10.99 16.91 7.83
N ASP A 305 -11.58 17.45 6.77
CA ASP A 305 -12.75 18.34 6.78
C ASP A 305 -14.03 17.67 6.26
N GLU A 306 -14.05 16.34 6.16
CA GLU A 306 -15.19 15.56 5.68
C GLU A 306 -15.83 14.69 6.77
N ALA A 307 -17.08 14.30 6.53
CA ALA A 307 -17.75 13.28 7.33
C ALA A 307 -17.18 11.90 6.97
N PRO A 308 -16.82 11.05 7.96
CA PRO A 308 -16.35 9.70 7.69
C PRO A 308 -17.36 8.87 6.91
N SER A 309 -16.86 8.09 5.96
CA SER A 309 -17.67 7.15 5.20
C SER A 309 -16.81 6.04 4.58
N LEU A 310 -17.44 4.94 4.20
CA LEU A 310 -16.81 3.89 3.39
C LEU A 310 -16.68 4.33 1.94
N GLN A 311 -15.51 4.85 1.57
CA GLN A 311 -15.18 5.17 0.18
C GLN A 311 -13.97 4.37 -0.28
N PRO A 312 -13.93 3.91 -1.55
CA PRO A 312 -12.70 3.43 -2.14
C PRO A 312 -11.61 4.50 -2.03
N SER A 313 -10.50 4.18 -1.38
CA SER A 313 -9.36 5.08 -1.23
C SER A 313 -8.04 4.31 -1.32
N GLU A 314 -6.97 5.03 -1.66
CA GLU A 314 -5.61 4.51 -1.62
C GLU A 314 -5.25 3.99 -0.22
N SER A 315 -5.74 4.62 0.85
CA SER A 315 -5.47 4.16 2.22
C SER A 315 -6.00 2.75 2.46
N ILE A 316 -7.26 2.46 2.09
CA ILE A 316 -7.81 1.10 2.22
C ILE A 316 -7.03 0.13 1.32
N PHE A 317 -6.73 0.53 0.09
CA PHE A 317 -5.98 -0.30 -0.85
C PHE A 317 -4.59 -0.68 -0.30
N ASN A 318 -3.86 0.29 0.25
CA ASN A 318 -2.54 0.11 0.87
C ASN A 318 -2.58 -0.76 2.14
N LYS A 319 -3.74 -0.85 2.78
CA LYS A 319 -4.00 -1.74 3.93
C LYS A 319 -4.34 -3.17 3.49
N MET A 320 -4.55 -3.47 2.22
CA MET A 320 -4.78 -4.84 1.76
C MET A 320 -3.46 -5.60 1.59
N LYS A 321 -3.28 -6.70 2.31
CA LYS A 321 -2.06 -7.51 2.28
C LYS A 321 -2.39 -8.99 2.33
N LEU A 322 -1.68 -9.81 1.56
CA LEU A 322 -1.72 -11.25 1.77
C LEU A 322 -0.83 -11.60 2.96
N LYS A 323 -1.29 -12.50 3.81
CA LYS A 323 -0.52 -12.97 4.95
C LYS A 323 0.73 -13.71 4.46
N GLN A 324 1.89 -13.36 5.03
CA GLN A 324 3.14 -14.09 4.79
C GLN A 324 3.05 -15.53 5.31
N GLY A 325 3.59 -16.48 4.55
CA GLY A 325 3.79 -17.85 4.98
C GLY A 325 5.19 -18.08 5.57
N ASP A 326 5.52 -19.32 5.89
CA ASP A 326 6.80 -19.69 6.54
C ASP A 326 7.93 -20.03 5.55
N LYS A 327 7.62 -20.11 4.26
CA LYS A 327 8.56 -20.49 3.20
C LYS A 327 9.24 -19.26 2.61
N THR A 328 10.51 -19.41 2.25
CA THR A 328 11.23 -18.46 1.40
C THR A 328 10.70 -18.51 -0.03
N VAL A 329 10.94 -17.46 -0.81
CA VAL A 329 10.56 -17.45 -2.24
C VAL A 329 11.24 -18.59 -3.02
N LYS A 330 12.48 -18.94 -2.68
CA LYS A 330 13.20 -20.08 -3.26
C LYS A 330 12.53 -21.42 -2.94
N GLU A 331 12.04 -21.61 -1.71
CA GLU A 331 11.25 -22.79 -1.32
C GLU A 331 9.88 -22.82 -2.00
N LEU A 332 9.25 -21.68 -2.26
CA LEU A 332 7.99 -21.59 -3.02
C LEU A 332 8.18 -21.91 -4.51
N LEU A 333 9.34 -21.57 -5.07
CA LEU A 333 9.69 -21.90 -6.46
C LEU A 333 10.05 -23.39 -6.65
N ASP A 334 10.40 -24.10 -5.57
CA ASP A 334 10.66 -25.55 -5.58
C ASP A 334 11.67 -26.00 -6.66
N GLY A 335 12.76 -25.23 -6.79
CA GLY A 335 13.82 -25.49 -7.77
C GLY A 335 13.52 -25.03 -9.21
N GLU A 336 12.34 -24.45 -9.46
CA GLU A 336 12.00 -23.82 -10.74
C GLU A 336 12.51 -22.37 -10.80
N LEU A 337 12.71 -21.85 -12.02
CA LEU A 337 12.92 -20.42 -12.22
C LEU A 337 11.57 -19.70 -12.27
N GLY A 338 11.45 -18.60 -11.53
CA GLY A 338 10.30 -17.72 -11.54
C GLY A 338 10.39 -16.61 -12.58
N VAL A 339 9.23 -16.13 -13.02
CA VAL A 339 9.07 -14.89 -13.79
C VAL A 339 8.73 -13.77 -12.81
N PHE A 340 9.72 -12.96 -12.45
CA PHE A 340 9.51 -11.83 -11.54
C PHE A 340 8.94 -10.63 -12.30
N ILE A 341 7.74 -10.20 -11.91
CA ILE A 341 7.05 -9.07 -12.52
C ILE A 341 7.52 -7.79 -11.85
N PHE A 342 8.27 -6.98 -12.59
CA PHE A 342 8.77 -5.70 -12.11
C PHE A 342 7.88 -4.53 -12.54
N THR A 343 7.26 -4.61 -13.72
CA THR A 343 6.28 -3.62 -14.17
C THR A 343 5.24 -4.28 -15.06
N ALA A 344 3.98 -4.10 -14.71
CA ALA A 344 2.83 -4.55 -15.47
C ALA A 344 1.71 -3.51 -15.35
N SER A 345 1.04 -3.23 -16.47
CA SER A 345 0.05 -2.15 -16.58
C SER A 345 -0.78 -2.30 -17.86
N GLY A 346 -2.00 -1.79 -17.86
CA GLY A 346 -2.91 -1.79 -19.03
C GLY A 346 -3.84 -3.00 -19.11
N GLY A 347 -3.82 -3.88 -18.11
CA GLY A 347 -4.73 -5.02 -17.97
C GLY A 347 -5.62 -4.93 -16.73
N GLY A 348 -6.28 -6.04 -16.41
CA GLY A 348 -7.14 -6.14 -15.24
C GLY A 348 -8.03 -7.37 -15.25
N PHE A 349 -9.03 -7.34 -14.37
CA PHE A 349 -10.06 -8.37 -14.29
C PHE A 349 -11.30 -8.01 -15.11
N THR A 350 -11.92 -9.01 -15.71
CA THR A 350 -13.32 -8.92 -16.15
C THR A 350 -14.26 -9.05 -14.93
N PRO A 351 -15.54 -8.66 -15.05
CA PRO A 351 -16.51 -8.85 -13.97
C PRO A 351 -16.59 -10.30 -13.47
N GLU A 352 -16.45 -11.26 -14.38
CA GLU A 352 -16.47 -12.71 -14.10
C GLU A 352 -15.20 -13.24 -13.42
N GLY A 353 -14.16 -12.41 -13.30
CA GLY A 353 -12.91 -12.77 -12.64
C GLY A 353 -11.83 -13.34 -13.57
N ASN A 354 -11.95 -13.20 -14.89
CA ASN A 354 -10.83 -13.52 -15.81
C ASN A 354 -9.79 -12.41 -15.74
N PHE A 355 -8.50 -12.76 -15.68
CA PHE A 355 -7.40 -11.82 -15.54
C PHE A 355 -6.45 -11.86 -16.73
N GLY A 356 -6.01 -10.69 -17.18
CA GLY A 356 -4.88 -10.59 -18.10
C GLY A 356 -4.26 -9.20 -18.09
N THR A 357 -2.93 -9.15 -18.19
CA THR A 357 -2.20 -7.88 -18.27
C THR A 357 -0.92 -7.99 -19.10
N PRO A 358 -0.56 -6.94 -19.86
CA PRO A 358 0.78 -6.83 -20.42
C PRO A 358 1.81 -6.50 -19.32
N VAL A 359 2.99 -7.06 -19.49
CA VAL A 359 4.14 -6.94 -18.60
C VAL A 359 5.26 -6.25 -19.37
N GLN A 360 5.50 -4.98 -19.03
CA GLN A 360 6.52 -4.14 -19.66
C GLN A 360 7.92 -4.49 -19.17
N GLN A 361 8.06 -4.97 -17.93
CA GLN A 361 9.35 -5.36 -17.38
C GLN A 361 9.23 -6.60 -16.49
N ALA A 362 9.99 -7.64 -16.86
CA ALA A 362 10.13 -8.85 -16.07
C ALA A 362 11.57 -9.37 -16.08
N TYR A 363 11.90 -10.15 -15.06
CA TYR A 363 13.18 -10.83 -14.92
C TYR A 363 12.96 -12.33 -14.71
N LEU A 364 13.85 -13.14 -15.27
CA LEU A 364 13.97 -14.53 -14.86
C LEU A 364 14.67 -14.58 -13.50
N PHE A 365 14.13 -15.31 -12.56
CA PHE A 365 14.49 -15.23 -11.14
C PHE A 365 14.69 -16.63 -10.55
N ASP A 366 15.77 -16.86 -9.80
CA ASP A 366 16.07 -18.16 -9.18
C ASP A 366 15.65 -18.29 -7.70
N GLY A 367 14.99 -17.25 -7.16
CA GLY A 367 14.65 -17.17 -5.74
C GLY A 367 15.65 -16.37 -4.90
N GLU A 368 16.82 -16.02 -5.45
CA GLU A 368 17.88 -15.27 -4.76
C GLU A 368 18.42 -14.10 -5.58
N LYS A 369 18.38 -14.16 -6.91
CA LYS A 369 18.85 -13.10 -7.80
C LYS A 369 18.13 -13.12 -9.15
N PHE A 370 18.09 -11.96 -9.80
CA PHE A 370 17.66 -11.86 -11.19
C PHE A 370 18.73 -12.43 -12.11
N ILE A 371 18.38 -13.44 -12.90
CA ILE A 371 19.25 -14.08 -13.87
C ILE A 371 19.44 -13.17 -15.09
N GLY A 372 18.36 -12.55 -15.56
CA GLY A 372 18.36 -11.68 -16.72
C GLY A 372 16.97 -11.12 -17.00
N ARG A 373 16.91 -10.07 -17.82
CA ARG A 373 15.66 -9.45 -18.27
C ARG A 373 14.97 -10.32 -19.32
N LEU A 374 13.68 -10.53 -19.15
CA LEU A 374 12.81 -11.19 -20.13
C LEU A 374 12.31 -10.17 -21.16
N PRO A 375 11.93 -10.59 -22.38
CA PRO A 375 11.19 -9.73 -23.32
C PRO A 375 9.85 -9.28 -22.71
N GLU A 376 9.16 -8.36 -23.37
CA GLU A 376 7.78 -8.02 -22.97
C GLU A 376 6.88 -9.26 -23.01
N LEU A 377 6.04 -9.40 -21.99
CA LEU A 377 5.21 -10.59 -21.78
C LEU A 377 3.74 -10.19 -21.63
N LYS A 378 2.88 -11.19 -21.71
CA LYS A 378 1.51 -11.17 -21.23
C LYS A 378 1.36 -12.27 -20.20
N ILE A 379 0.74 -11.93 -19.06
CA ILE A 379 0.31 -12.92 -18.08
C ILE A 379 -1.22 -12.99 -18.03
N SER A 380 -1.77 -14.18 -17.79
CA SER A 380 -3.21 -14.39 -17.65
C SER A 380 -3.57 -15.56 -16.74
N SER A 381 -4.73 -15.47 -16.10
CA SER A 381 -5.33 -16.52 -15.26
C SER A 381 -6.81 -16.19 -15.00
N ASP A 382 -7.42 -16.82 -14.01
CA ASP A 382 -8.70 -16.43 -13.41
C ASP A 382 -8.57 -16.35 -11.89
N LEU A 383 -9.41 -15.53 -11.26
CA LEU A 383 -9.41 -15.23 -9.82
C LEU A 383 -9.40 -16.49 -8.95
N TYR A 384 -10.22 -17.48 -9.29
CA TYR A 384 -10.38 -18.68 -8.47
C TYR A 384 -9.21 -19.65 -8.65
N SER A 385 -8.69 -19.81 -9.86
CA SER A 385 -7.49 -20.62 -10.09
C SER A 385 -6.27 -19.97 -9.43
N MET A 386 -6.06 -18.67 -9.65
CA MET A 386 -4.85 -17.96 -9.21
C MET A 386 -4.75 -17.80 -7.69
N CYS A 387 -5.87 -17.63 -7.00
CA CYS A 387 -5.92 -17.59 -5.53
C CYS A 387 -6.21 -18.98 -4.92
N GLY A 388 -6.54 -19.98 -5.74
CA GLY A 388 -6.85 -21.34 -5.34
C GLY A 388 -5.72 -22.31 -5.66
N LYS A 389 -5.94 -23.19 -6.63
CA LYS A 389 -5.03 -24.29 -6.96
C LYS A 389 -3.65 -23.84 -7.45
N ASP A 390 -3.55 -22.66 -8.07
CA ASP A 390 -2.31 -22.14 -8.64
C ASP A 390 -1.55 -21.22 -7.65
N PHE A 391 -2.13 -20.93 -6.48
CA PHE A 391 -1.49 -20.13 -5.43
C PHE A 391 -0.45 -20.96 -4.69
N ARG A 392 0.82 -20.59 -4.77
CA ARG A 392 1.91 -21.29 -4.05
C ARG A 392 2.13 -20.73 -2.64
N GLY A 393 1.89 -19.44 -2.44
CA GLY A 393 2.04 -18.78 -1.16
C GLY A 393 2.65 -17.38 -1.24
N VAL A 394 2.88 -16.80 -0.06
CA VAL A 394 3.60 -15.54 0.12
C VAL A 394 4.89 -15.84 0.88
N SER A 395 6.03 -15.37 0.37
CA SER A 395 7.33 -15.61 0.99
C SER A 395 7.51 -14.84 2.30
N LYS A 396 8.28 -15.42 3.22
CA LYS A 396 8.76 -14.73 4.44
C LYS A 396 9.93 -13.77 4.18
N ASN A 397 10.51 -13.80 2.98
CA ASN A 397 11.70 -13.04 2.63
C ASN A 397 11.54 -12.31 1.30
N THR A 398 12.37 -11.29 1.11
CA THR A 398 12.54 -10.55 -0.14
C THR A 398 14.01 -10.55 -0.55
N LEU A 399 14.32 -9.89 -1.67
CA LEU A 399 15.70 -9.57 -2.05
C LEU A 399 16.34 -8.48 -1.17
N ASN A 400 15.56 -7.77 -0.35
CA ASN A 400 16.08 -6.74 0.52
C ASN A 400 15.28 -6.66 1.83
N GLU A 401 15.96 -6.97 2.94
CA GLU A 401 15.37 -7.04 4.28
C GLU A 401 14.92 -5.68 4.85
N ASP A 402 15.43 -4.56 4.33
CA ASP A 402 15.02 -3.21 4.75
C ASP A 402 13.71 -2.78 4.11
N VAL A 403 13.34 -3.41 3.00
CA VAL A 403 12.12 -3.12 2.25
C VAL A 403 11.01 -3.97 2.85
N ASN A 404 9.99 -3.29 3.37
CA ASN A 404 8.83 -3.93 3.98
C ASN A 404 7.89 -4.56 2.93
N LEU A 405 8.40 -5.56 2.22
CA LEU A 405 7.71 -6.30 1.19
C LEU A 405 7.84 -7.80 1.47
N SER A 406 7.09 -8.57 0.71
CA SER A 406 7.22 -10.03 0.56
C SER A 406 6.84 -10.35 -0.89
N TYR A 407 7.03 -11.60 -1.31
CA TYR A 407 6.71 -12.01 -2.67
C TYR A 407 5.56 -13.01 -2.71
N THR A 408 4.56 -12.69 -3.52
CA THR A 408 3.47 -13.62 -3.86
C THR A 408 3.92 -14.48 -5.03
N VAL A 409 3.75 -15.80 -4.92
CA VAL A 409 4.10 -16.76 -5.98
C VAL A 409 2.84 -17.48 -6.48
N ILE A 410 2.56 -17.36 -7.77
CA ILE A 410 1.36 -17.91 -8.42
C ILE A 410 1.73 -18.52 -9.76
N ASP A 411 1.22 -19.70 -10.07
CA ASP A 411 1.39 -20.28 -11.41
C ASP A 411 0.37 -19.66 -12.39
N MET A 412 0.88 -19.01 -13.44
CA MET A 412 0.04 -18.32 -14.43
C MET A 412 0.45 -18.67 -15.84
N LYS A 413 -0.45 -18.46 -16.80
CA LYS A 413 -0.09 -18.53 -18.22
C LYS A 413 0.78 -17.32 -18.57
N VAL A 414 1.93 -17.57 -19.20
CA VAL A 414 2.87 -16.52 -19.61
C VAL A 414 3.18 -16.66 -21.09
N GLU A 415 3.00 -15.58 -21.84
CA GLU A 415 3.20 -15.54 -23.29
C GLU A 415 4.13 -14.39 -23.64
N LYS A 416 5.02 -14.58 -24.62
CA LYS A 416 5.81 -13.49 -25.18
C LYS A 416 4.92 -12.62 -26.07
N LEU A 417 5.06 -11.29 -25.99
CA LEU A 417 4.36 -10.34 -26.84
C LEU A 417 5.01 -10.18 -28.22
#